data_AF-A0A1X1D6T7-F1
#
_entry.id   AF-A0A1X1D6T7-F1
#
_cell.length_a   1.000
_cell.length_b   1.000
_cell.length_c   1.000
_cell.angle_alpha   90.00
_cell.angle_beta   90.00
_cell.angle_gamma   90.00
#
_symmetry.space_group_name_H-M   'P 1'
#
loop_
_entity.id
_entity.type
_entity.pdbx_description
1 polymer ?
#
loop_
_entity_poly.entity_id
_entity_poly.type
_entity_poly.pdbx_seq_one_letter_code
_entity_poly.pdbx_strand_id
1 'polypeptide(L)'
;MSVKGDAYYISAVQGAADEISFKGSFDCQISSMNGRFGITLFDEHYDAGEGDISDAANLALATLHEIASVNGKHLAMYRMQADVSTIDLSGVMSIRMVEEKP
;
A
#
# COMPACT_ATOMS: atom_id res chain seq x y z
N MET A 1 -5.71 6.61 -9.56
CA MET A 1 -5.62 7.46 -8.35
C MET A 1 -4.22 7.30 -7.81
N SER A 2 -3.46 8.37 -7.66
CA SER A 2 -2.25 8.36 -6.84
C SER A 2 -2.46 9.41 -5.75
N VAL A 3 -1.69 9.32 -4.66
CA VAL A 3 -1.54 10.40 -3.67
C VAL A 3 -0.83 11.57 -4.39
N LYS A 4 -1.52 12.23 -5.32
CA LYS A 4 -0.91 13.13 -6.30
C LYS A 4 -0.34 14.35 -5.59
N GLY A 5 0.99 14.47 -5.61
CA GLY A 5 1.72 15.71 -5.31
C GLY A 5 2.51 15.71 -4.00
N ASP A 6 2.47 14.64 -3.21
CA ASP A 6 3.30 14.54 -2.02
C ASP A 6 4.72 14.09 -2.37
N ALA A 7 5.72 14.94 -2.09
CA ALA A 7 7.12 14.64 -2.35
C ALA A 7 7.61 13.44 -1.51
N TYR A 8 7.04 13.23 -0.32
CA TYR A 8 7.39 12.14 0.57
C TYR A 8 6.83 10.80 0.07
N TYR A 9 5.68 10.79 -0.61
CA TYR A 9 5.13 9.57 -1.21
C TYR A 9 6.07 8.97 -2.26
N ILE A 10 6.66 9.79 -3.14
CA ILE A 10 7.61 9.30 -4.16
C ILE A 10 8.85 8.71 -3.49
N SER A 11 9.38 9.37 -2.45
CA SER A 11 10.50 8.85 -1.67
C SER A 11 10.16 7.55 -0.95
N ALA A 12 8.94 7.40 -0.43
CA ALA A 12 8.48 6.17 0.22
C ALA A 12 8.34 5.01 -0.77
N VAL A 13 7.85 5.27 -2.00
CA VAL A 13 7.81 4.25 -3.07
C VAL A 13 9.22 3.76 -3.40
N GLN A 14 10.19 4.67 -3.56
CA GLN A 14 11.58 4.28 -3.79
C GLN A 14 12.14 3.49 -2.61
N GLY A 15 11.93 3.97 -1.38
CA GLY A 15 12.39 3.30 -0.17
C GLY A 15 11.81 1.90 -0.02
N ALA A 16 10.54 1.70 -0.37
CA ALA A 16 9.90 0.39 -0.35
C ALA A 16 10.53 -0.56 -1.38
N ALA A 17 10.85 -0.07 -2.58
CA ALA A 17 11.55 -0.87 -3.59
C ALA A 17 12.97 -1.27 -3.15
N ASP A 18 13.68 -0.37 -2.47
CA ASP A 18 15.01 -0.63 -1.92
C ASP A 18 14.95 -1.65 -0.76
N GLU A 19 13.96 -1.53 0.12
CA GLU A 19 13.72 -2.45 1.23
C GLU A 19 13.40 -3.87 0.73
N ILE A 20 12.59 -4.01 -0.33
CA ILE A 20 12.36 -5.31 -0.97
C ILE A 20 13.67 -5.87 -1.54
N SER A 21 14.50 -5.04 -2.16
CA SER A 21 15.80 -5.49 -2.68
C SER A 21 16.75 -5.95 -1.57
N PHE A 22 16.68 -5.33 -0.39
CA PHE A 22 17.58 -5.61 0.73
C PHE A 22 17.09 -6.76 1.62
N LYS A 23 15.79 -6.81 1.95
CA LYS A 23 15.20 -7.78 2.90
C LYS A 23 14.29 -8.81 2.23
N GLY A 24 13.97 -8.64 0.95
CA GLY A 24 13.09 -9.53 0.19
C GLY A 24 11.60 -9.27 0.38
N SER A 25 11.20 -8.33 1.24
CA SER A 25 9.79 -8.03 1.51
C SER A 25 9.55 -6.62 2.03
N PHE A 26 8.32 -6.13 1.88
CA PHE A 26 7.84 -4.85 2.40
C PHE A 26 6.37 -4.97 2.82
N ASP A 27 5.99 -4.29 3.91
CA ASP A 27 4.61 -4.26 4.41
C ASP A 27 3.95 -2.91 4.11
N CYS A 28 2.78 -2.98 3.50
CA CYS A 28 1.89 -1.87 3.21
C CYS A 28 0.61 -2.05 4.00
N GLN A 29 0.05 -0.96 4.53
CA GLN A 29 -1.26 -1.00 5.17
C GLN A 29 -2.22 -0.06 4.44
N ILE A 30 -3.46 -0.48 4.27
CA ILE A 30 -4.55 0.38 3.82
C ILE A 30 -5.51 0.60 4.96
N SER A 31 -6.16 1.75 4.96
CA SER A 31 -7.18 2.06 5.95
C SER A 31 -8.28 2.92 5.35
N SER A 32 -9.49 2.75 5.88
CA SER A 32 -10.61 3.65 5.68
C SER A 32 -11.33 3.83 7.01
N MET A 33 -11.57 5.08 7.40
CA MET A 33 -12.28 5.43 8.63
C MET A 33 -13.04 6.74 8.43
N ASN A 34 -14.29 6.78 8.89
CA ASN A 34 -15.16 7.96 8.80
C ASN A 34 -15.31 8.50 7.36
N GLY A 35 -15.39 7.61 6.36
CA GLY A 35 -15.54 7.98 4.96
C GLY A 35 -14.30 8.59 4.31
N ARG A 36 -13.13 8.49 4.98
CA ARG A 36 -11.83 8.85 4.42
C ARG A 36 -10.96 7.62 4.28
N PHE A 37 -10.08 7.60 3.29
CA PHE A 37 -9.19 6.48 3.07
C PHE A 37 -7.75 6.91 2.80
N GLY A 38 -6.84 5.97 2.98
CA GLY A 38 -5.42 6.20 2.76
C GLY A 38 -4.60 4.93 2.82
N ILE A 39 -3.30 5.12 2.65
CA ILE A 39 -2.30 4.07 2.62
C ILE A 39 -1.15 4.44 3.55
N THR A 40 -0.61 3.47 4.27
CA THR A 40 0.57 3.62 5.10
C THR A 40 1.69 2.83 4.47
N LEU A 41 2.79 3.52 4.19
CA LEU A 41 4.06 2.94 3.76
C LEU A 41 5.08 3.25 4.84
N PHE A 42 5.76 2.22 5.36
CA PHE A 42 6.59 2.35 6.57
C PHE A 42 5.77 2.93 7.75
N ASP A 43 6.28 3.98 8.40
CA ASP A 43 5.66 4.67 9.53
C ASP A 43 4.87 5.92 9.09
N GLU A 44 4.72 6.15 7.79
CA GLU A 44 4.03 7.32 7.24
C GLU A 44 2.69 6.95 6.62
N HIS A 45 1.64 7.67 7.04
CA HIS A 45 0.29 7.55 6.51
C HIS A 45 -0.01 8.65 5.49
N TYR A 46 -0.49 8.25 4.32
CA TYR A 46 -0.87 9.11 3.21
C TYR A 46 -2.39 9.07 3.02
N ASP A 47 -3.05 10.17 3.41
CA ASP A 47 -4.48 10.38 3.21
C ASP A 47 -4.76 10.66 1.72
N ALA A 48 -5.73 9.93 1.15
CA ALA A 48 -6.09 10.01 -0.26
C ALA A 48 -7.45 10.68 -0.51
N GLY A 49 -8.12 11.13 0.56
CA GLY A 49 -9.39 11.83 0.51
C GLY A 49 -10.59 10.99 0.93
N GLU A 50 -11.76 11.34 0.38
CA GLU A 50 -13.03 10.68 0.67
C GLU A 50 -13.16 9.36 -0.10
N GLY A 51 -13.63 8.30 0.58
CA GLY A 51 -13.78 6.96 0.00
C GLY A 51 -13.79 5.86 1.06
N ASP A 52 -13.88 4.62 0.59
CA ASP A 52 -13.98 3.42 1.42
C ASP A 52 -12.75 2.50 1.31
N ILE A 53 -12.79 1.35 2.00
CA ILE A 53 -11.67 0.40 2.00
C ILE A 53 -11.37 -0.20 0.62
N SER A 54 -12.33 -0.20 -0.29
CA SER A 54 -12.17 -0.63 -1.69
C SER A 54 -11.39 0.41 -2.48
N ASP A 55 -11.63 1.71 -2.24
CA ASP A 55 -10.82 2.78 -2.81
C ASP A 55 -9.38 2.71 -2.29
N ALA A 56 -9.22 2.41 -1.00
CA ALA A 56 -7.92 2.17 -0.40
C ALA A 56 -7.20 0.97 -1.01
N ALA A 57 -7.92 -0.12 -1.30
CA ALA A 57 -7.37 -1.29 -1.98
C ALA A 57 -6.94 -0.98 -3.43
N ASN A 58 -7.72 -0.16 -4.16
CA ASN A 58 -7.36 0.29 -5.50
C ASN A 58 -6.11 1.19 -5.48
N LEU A 59 -6.00 2.08 -4.50
CA LEU A 59 -4.81 2.90 -4.30
C LEU A 59 -3.60 2.03 -3.99
N ALA A 60 -3.71 1.09 -3.05
CA ALA A 60 -2.63 0.18 -2.75
C ALA A 60 -2.21 -0.63 -3.97
N LEU A 61 -3.14 -1.20 -4.74
CA LEU A 61 -2.79 -1.92 -5.94
C LEU A 61 -1.95 -1.06 -6.90
N ALA A 62 -2.33 0.21 -7.10
CA ALA A 62 -1.55 1.14 -7.91
C ALA A 62 -0.15 1.41 -7.32
N THR A 63 -0.06 1.69 -6.01
CA THR A 63 1.20 1.92 -5.30
C THR A 63 2.13 0.71 -5.36
N LEU A 64 1.61 -0.50 -5.15
CA LEU A 64 2.39 -1.73 -5.20
C LEU A 64 2.89 -2.02 -6.62
N HIS A 65 2.12 -1.67 -7.65
CA HIS A 65 2.60 -1.71 -9.05
C HIS A 65 3.71 -0.68 -9.32
N GLU A 66 3.61 0.53 -8.76
CA GLU A 66 4.69 1.54 -8.84
C GLU A 66 5.98 1.02 -8.17
N ILE A 67 5.88 0.44 -6.96
CA ILE A 67 7.01 -0.17 -6.26
C ILE A 67 7.62 -1.31 -7.08
N ALA A 68 6.81 -2.20 -7.63
CA ALA A 68 7.29 -3.29 -8.49
C ALA A 68 8.02 -2.77 -9.73
N SER A 69 7.50 -1.72 -10.36
CA SER A 69 8.13 -1.09 -11.52
C SER A 69 9.49 -0.46 -11.17
N VAL A 70 9.65 0.11 -9.98
CA VAL A 70 10.92 0.67 -9.50
C VAL A 70 11.90 -0.44 -9.12
N ASN A 71 11.42 -1.49 -8.45
CA ASN A 71 12.24 -2.63 -8.03
C ASN A 71 12.75 -3.47 -9.22
N GLY A 72 11.97 -3.56 -10.31
CA GLY A 72 12.34 -4.27 -11.53
C GLY A 72 12.18 -5.80 -11.45
N LYS A 73 11.50 -6.33 -10.43
CA LYS A 73 11.28 -7.77 -10.23
C LYS A 73 9.79 -8.14 -10.20
N HIS A 74 9.51 -9.42 -10.37
CA HIS A 74 8.19 -9.99 -10.11
C HIS A 74 7.98 -10.10 -8.60
N LEU A 75 6.91 -9.50 -8.10
CA LEU A 75 6.58 -9.44 -6.68
C LEU A 75 5.23 -10.10 -6.42
N ALA A 76 5.17 -10.94 -5.40
CA ALA A 76 3.94 -11.54 -4.90
C ALA A 76 3.35 -10.68 -3.78
N MET A 77 2.02 -10.63 -3.71
CA MET A 77 1.26 -9.90 -2.70
C MET A 77 0.50 -10.87 -1.80
N TYR A 78 0.68 -10.73 -0.49
CA TYR A 78 0.01 -11.55 0.51
C TYR A 78 -0.79 -10.68 1.46
N ARG A 79 -2.08 -10.98 1.61
CA ARG A 79 -2.89 -10.39 2.67
C ARG A 79 -2.48 -10.99 4.02
N MET A 80 -2.02 -10.15 4.94
CA MET A 80 -1.51 -10.59 6.26
C MET A 80 -2.59 -10.53 7.33
N GLN A 81 -3.26 -9.38 7.44
CA GLN A 81 -4.32 -9.15 8.42
C GLN A 81 -5.35 -8.20 7.81
N ALA A 82 -6.63 -8.41 8.15
CA ALA A 82 -7.70 -7.50 7.77
C ALA A 82 -8.71 -7.44 8.93
N ASP A 83 -9.02 -6.23 9.35
CA ASP A 83 -10.15 -5.92 10.22
C ASP A 83 -11.01 -4.93 9.46
N VAL A 84 -12.00 -5.45 8.74
CA VAL A 84 -12.81 -4.69 7.79
C VAL A 84 -14.27 -4.98 8.09
N SER A 85 -15.03 -3.92 8.34
CA SER A 85 -16.47 -3.98 8.47
C SER A 85 -17.12 -3.95 7.09
N THR A 86 -17.91 -4.99 6.80
CA THR A 86 -18.66 -5.08 5.54
C THR A 86 -19.92 -4.24 5.54
N ILE A 87 -20.30 -3.65 6.68
CA ILE A 87 -21.53 -2.85 6.82
C ILE A 87 -21.30 -1.44 6.27
N ASP A 88 -20.16 -0.87 6.58
CA ASP A 88 -19.78 0.51 6.26
C ASP A 88 -18.54 0.59 5.37
N LEU A 89 -17.98 -0.56 4.97
CA LEU A 89 -16.77 -0.66 4.13
C LEU A 89 -15.58 0.12 4.72
N SER A 90 -15.48 0.14 6.05
CA SER A 90 -14.39 0.77 6.78
C SER A 90 -13.48 -0.28 7.44
N GLY A 91 -12.28 0.12 7.83
CA GLY A 91 -11.36 -0.74 8.55
C GLY A 91 -9.92 -0.60 8.06
N VAL A 92 -9.12 -1.62 8.34
CA VAL A 92 -7.68 -1.65 8.08
C VAL A 92 -7.29 -3.01 7.50
N MET A 93 -6.40 -3.01 6.51
CA MET A 93 -5.84 -4.24 5.96
C MET A 93 -4.33 -4.08 5.72
N SER A 94 -3.56 -5.11 6.06
CA SER A 94 -2.13 -5.21 5.83
C SER A 94 -1.82 -6.16 4.67
N ILE A 95 -0.99 -5.69 3.75
CA ILE A 95 -0.55 -6.38 2.55
C ILE A 95 0.99 -6.45 2.60
N ARG A 96 1.53 -7.66 2.49
CA ARG A 96 2.97 -7.89 2.36
C ARG A 96 3.33 -8.11 0.90
N MET A 97 4.25 -7.32 0.38
CA MET A 97 4.96 -7.62 -0.86
C MET A 97 6.19 -8.45 -0.58
N VAL A 98 6.45 -9.44 -1.43
CA VAL A 98 7.63 -10.30 -1.35
C VAL A 98 8.18 -10.52 -2.75
N GLU A 99 9.50 -10.58 -2.89
CA GLU A 99 10.12 -11.02 -4.15
C GLU A 99 9.69 -12.46 -4.49
N GLU A 100 9.16 -12.68 -5.69
CA GLU A 100 8.90 -14.04 -6.17
C GLU A 100 10.24 -14.76 -6.36
N LYS A 101 10.44 -15.84 -5.61
CA LYS A 101 11.56 -16.74 -5.87
C LYS A 101 11.26 -17.51 -7.16
N PRO A 102 12.24 -17.63 -8.07
CA PRO A 102 12.10 -18.43 -9.29
C PRO A 102 11.89 -19.92 -8.99
#